data_AF-A0A422MZL4-F1
#
_entry.id   AF-A0A422MZL4-F1
#
_cell.length_a   1.000
_cell.length_b   1.000
_cell.length_c   1.000
_cell.angle_alpha   90.00
_cell.angle_beta   90.00
_cell.angle_gamma   90.00
#
_symmetry.space_group_name_H-M   'P 1'
#
loop_
_entity.id
_entity.type
_entity.pdbx_description
1 polymer ?
#
loop_
_entity_poly.entity_id
_entity_poly.type
_entity_poly.pdbx_seq_one_letter_code
_entity_poly.pdbx_strand_id
1 'polypeptide(L)'
;MSGNVKFNVVAPAPTPAAAKKAGEKPQPILPHEFLLSLYGRRVIVLLSYQNHELEGRLTAVDADKGDLFLEDVVHFVWSHGGFGSTVREGARTELRRCGSAMVNSRYIEVITPA
;
A
#
# COMPACT_ATOMS: atom_id res chain seq x y z
N MET A 1 12.02 20.15 -9.19
CA MET A 1 11.28 19.50 -10.30
C MET A 1 11.10 18.04 -9.95
N SER A 2 9.90 17.64 -9.52
CA SER A 2 9.63 16.32 -8.94
C SER A 2 9.19 15.34 -10.02
N GLY A 3 9.99 14.30 -10.28
CA GLY A 3 9.70 13.26 -11.27
C GLY A 3 9.73 11.89 -10.61
N ASN A 4 8.61 11.47 -10.00
CA ASN A 4 8.45 10.12 -9.44
C ASN A 4 7.20 9.43 -10.01
N VAL A 5 6.98 9.53 -11.32
CA VAL A 5 6.01 8.70 -12.03
C VAL A 5 6.72 8.08 -13.23
N LYS A 6 6.93 6.76 -13.21
CA LYS A 6 7.42 6.01 -14.37
C LYS A 6 6.25 5.26 -14.99
N PHE A 7 5.96 5.59 -16.24
CA PHE A 7 5.06 4.83 -17.10
C PHE A 7 5.85 3.73 -17.80
N ASN A 8 5.40 2.48 -17.68
CA ASN A 8 6.03 1.33 -18.35
C ASN A 8 5.67 1.33 -19.84
N VAL A 9 6.69 1.47 -20.69
CA VAL A 9 6.65 1.13 -22.12
C VAL A 9 7.21 -0.29 -22.29
N VAL A 10 6.58 -1.08 -23.13
CA VAL A 10 6.77 -2.54 -23.29
C VAL A 10 7.90 -2.90 -24.28
N ALA A 11 8.66 -3.96 -23.91
CA ALA A 11 9.47 -4.92 -24.69
C ALA A 11 10.88 -4.53 -25.22
N PRO A 12 11.78 -5.50 -25.56
CA PRO A 12 11.96 -6.90 -25.12
C PRO A 12 13.40 -7.22 -24.61
N ALA A 13 13.63 -8.45 -24.11
CA ALA A 13 14.88 -8.99 -23.54
C ALA A 13 16.09 -9.05 -24.53
N PRO A 14 17.35 -9.12 -24.04
CA PRO A 14 18.00 -10.42 -23.77
C PRO A 14 18.96 -10.49 -22.54
N THR A 15 19.12 -11.72 -22.04
CA THR A 15 20.02 -12.29 -20.98
C THR A 15 21.53 -12.25 -21.30
N PRO A 16 22.46 -12.82 -20.47
CA PRO A 16 22.67 -12.75 -19.00
C PRO A 16 24.17 -12.57 -18.61
N ALA A 17 24.51 -12.03 -17.42
CA ALA A 17 25.82 -12.31 -16.78
C ALA A 17 25.84 -12.00 -15.27
N ALA A 18 26.13 -13.07 -14.53
CA ALA A 18 26.37 -13.25 -13.10
C ALA A 18 26.91 -12.08 -12.26
N ALA A 19 26.38 -11.92 -11.04
CA ALA A 19 27.13 -12.11 -9.79
C ALA A 19 26.24 -11.94 -8.53
N LYS A 20 26.10 -13.04 -7.79
CA LYS A 20 25.89 -13.17 -6.33
C LYS A 20 25.40 -11.94 -5.55
N LYS A 21 24.15 -11.99 -5.09
CA LYS A 21 23.83 -11.72 -3.67
C LYS A 21 22.84 -12.78 -3.21
N ALA A 22 23.16 -13.36 -2.05
CA ALA A 22 22.35 -14.33 -1.35
C ALA A 22 20.88 -13.88 -1.35
N GLY A 23 19.99 -14.84 -1.62
CA GLY A 23 18.55 -14.64 -1.56
C GLY A 23 18.17 -14.11 -0.19
N GLU A 24 18.05 -12.79 -0.10
CA GLU A 24 17.24 -12.13 0.88
C GLU A 24 15.82 -12.56 0.53
N LYS A 25 15.38 -13.69 1.12
CA LYS A 25 13.96 -14.06 1.11
C LYS A 25 13.24 -12.78 1.51
N PRO A 26 12.41 -12.19 0.64
CA PRO A 26 11.57 -11.09 1.05
C PRO A 26 10.80 -11.61 2.24
N GLN A 27 11.16 -11.16 3.44
CA GLN A 27 10.42 -11.54 4.63
C GLN A 27 9.06 -10.89 4.41
N PRO A 28 7.99 -11.68 4.21
CA PRO A 28 6.67 -11.09 4.05
C PRO A 28 6.39 -10.37 5.37
N ILE A 29 6.35 -9.04 5.30
CA ILE A 29 6.13 -8.15 6.45
C ILE A 29 4.77 -8.46 7.10
N LEU A 30 3.89 -9.15 6.37
CA LEU A 30 2.55 -9.55 6.80
C LEU A 30 2.34 -11.05 6.55
N PRO A 31 1.68 -11.78 7.47
CA PRO A 31 1.38 -13.19 7.27
C PRO A 31 0.59 -13.39 5.98
N HIS A 32 1.13 -14.17 5.05
CA HIS A 32 0.52 -14.40 3.74
C HIS A 32 -0.92 -14.95 3.88
N GLU A 33 -1.14 -15.84 4.84
CA GLU A 33 -2.47 -16.37 5.20
C GLU A 33 -3.49 -15.28 5.58
N PHE A 34 -3.04 -14.23 6.27
CA PHE A 34 -3.91 -13.11 6.65
C PHE A 34 -4.27 -12.26 5.44
N LEU A 35 -3.31 -11.97 4.57
CA LEU A 35 -3.57 -11.22 3.32
C LEU A 35 -4.51 -11.97 2.38
N LEU A 36 -4.36 -13.29 2.28
CA LEU A 36 -5.28 -14.15 1.52
C LEU A 36 -6.70 -14.11 2.10
N SER A 37 -6.83 -14.09 3.44
CA SER A 37 -8.15 -14.00 4.10
C SER A 37 -8.90 -12.68 3.82
N LEU A 38 -8.16 -11.63 3.47
CA LEU A 38 -8.69 -10.32 3.13
C LEU A 38 -9.02 -10.18 1.63
N TYR A 39 -8.66 -11.17 0.82
CA TYR A 39 -8.92 -11.14 -0.62
C TYR A 39 -10.42 -10.99 -0.92
N GLY A 40 -10.75 -10.05 -1.82
CA GLY A 40 -12.11 -9.73 -2.22
C GLY A 40 -12.89 -8.89 -1.20
N ARG A 41 -12.31 -8.56 -0.04
CA ARG A 41 -12.92 -7.72 1.01
C ARG A 41 -12.44 -6.28 0.92
N ARG A 42 -13.22 -5.36 1.50
CA ARG A 42 -12.73 -4.01 1.78
C ARG A 42 -11.73 -4.06 2.91
N VAL A 43 -10.63 -3.36 2.71
CA VAL A 43 -9.53 -3.23 3.66
C VAL A 43 -9.18 -1.76 3.82
N ILE A 44 -8.72 -1.42 5.02
CA ILE A 44 -8.14 -0.14 5.37
C ILE A 44 -6.64 -0.38 5.54
N VAL A 45 -5.84 0.37 4.79
CA VAL A 45 -4.38 0.30 4.76
C VAL A 45 -3.83 1.61 5.28
N LEU A 46 -3.18 1.57 6.44
CA LEU A 46 -2.46 2.68 7.03
C LEU A 46 -1.04 2.69 6.46
N LEU A 47 -0.67 3.81 5.85
CA LEU A 47 0.66 3.99 5.29
C LEU A 47 1.60 4.59 6.34
N SER A 48 2.82 4.06 6.41
CA SER A 48 3.86 4.49 7.35
C SER A 48 4.34 5.94 7.13
N TYR A 49 3.90 6.58 6.06
CA TYR A 49 4.27 7.94 5.71
C TYR A 49 3.05 8.88 5.81
N GLN A 50 3.21 9.94 6.60
CA GLN A 50 2.36 11.16 6.58
C GLN A 50 0.88 10.97 7.00
N ASN A 51 0.54 9.98 7.82
CA ASN A 51 -0.84 9.70 8.26
C ASN A 51 -1.83 9.50 7.10
N HIS A 52 -1.34 8.94 6.00
CA HIS A 52 -2.16 8.58 4.86
C HIS A 52 -2.81 7.22 5.08
N GLU A 53 -4.06 7.12 4.66
CA GLU A 53 -4.83 5.90 4.75
C GLU A 53 -5.50 5.61 3.40
N LEU A 54 -5.46 4.36 2.97
CA LEU A 54 -6.14 3.90 1.77
C LEU A 54 -7.22 2.90 2.16
N GLU A 55 -8.45 3.17 1.78
CA GLU A 55 -9.54 2.22 1.88
C GLU A 55 -9.89 1.72 0.50
N GLY A 56 -9.96 0.42 0.30
CA GLY A 56 -10.29 -0.15 -0.99
C GLY A 56 -10.58 -1.63 -0.90
N ARG A 57 -11.05 -2.21 -2.00
CA ARG A 57 -11.27 -3.65 -2.10
C ARG A 57 -9.98 -4.35 -2.50
N LEU A 58 -9.49 -5.28 -1.69
CA LEU A 58 -8.30 -6.05 -2.02
C LEU A 58 -8.62 -7.05 -3.14
N THR A 59 -7.94 -6.94 -4.28
CA THR A 59 -8.20 -7.77 -5.48
C THR A 59 -7.02 -8.60 -5.92
N ALA A 60 -5.80 -8.29 -5.48
CA ALA A 60 -4.65 -9.16 -5.61
C ALA A 60 -3.61 -8.87 -4.53
N VAL A 61 -2.81 -9.89 -4.22
CA VAL A 61 -1.68 -9.83 -3.29
C VAL A 61 -0.49 -10.46 -3.98
N ASP A 62 0.63 -9.74 -4.04
CA ASP A 62 1.89 -10.29 -4.51
C ASP A 62 2.43 -11.26 -3.45
N ALA A 63 2.58 -12.53 -3.80
CA ALA A 63 3.07 -13.58 -2.89
C ALA A 63 4.55 -13.42 -2.54
N ASP A 64 5.34 -12.79 -3.41
CA ASP A 64 6.77 -12.62 -3.22
C ASP A 64 7.07 -11.34 -2.45
N LYS A 65 6.41 -10.24 -2.80
CA LYS A 65 6.70 -8.91 -2.20
C LYS A 65 5.73 -8.49 -1.10
N GLY A 66 4.53 -9.09 -1.06
CA GLY A 66 3.44 -8.63 -0.21
C GLY A 66 2.79 -7.33 -0.69
N ASP A 67 3.07 -6.90 -1.92
CA ASP A 67 2.43 -5.73 -2.53
C ASP A 67 0.92 -6.00 -2.69
N LEU A 68 0.08 -4.99 -2.46
CA LEU A 68 -1.37 -5.13 -2.49
C LEU A 68 -1.95 -4.39 -3.68
N PHE A 69 -2.94 -4.99 -4.33
CA PHE A 69 -3.76 -4.34 -5.35
C PHE A 69 -5.14 -4.09 -4.79
N LEU A 70 -5.54 -2.82 -4.80
CA LEU A 70 -6.83 -2.35 -4.33
C LEU A 70 -7.66 -1.79 -5.50
N GLU A 71 -8.97 -2.03 -5.47
CA GLU A 71 -9.98 -1.41 -6.33
C GLU A 71 -10.92 -0.50 -5.52
N ASP A 72 -11.62 0.42 -6.20
CA ASP A 72 -12.54 1.38 -5.59
C ASP A 72 -11.89 2.15 -4.41
N VAL A 73 -10.66 2.62 -4.65
CA VAL A 73 -9.77 3.12 -3.62
C VAL A 73 -10.14 4.55 -3.25
N VAL A 74 -10.32 4.79 -1.96
CA VAL A 74 -10.49 6.10 -1.36
C VAL A 74 -9.28 6.40 -0.50
N HIS A 75 -8.62 7.51 -0.80
CA HIS A 75 -7.43 7.95 -0.10
C HIS A 75 -7.78 9.04 0.88
N PHE A 76 -7.41 8.83 2.13
CA PHE A 76 -7.64 9.73 3.23
C PHE A 76 -6.33 10.20 3.84
N VAL A 77 -6.38 11.37 4.46
CA VAL A 77 -5.33 11.86 5.36
C VAL A 77 -5.94 12.15 6.70
N TRP A 78 -5.25 11.69 7.75
CA TRP A 78 -5.56 12.07 9.12
C TRP A 78 -4.86 13.37 9.46
N SER A 79 -5.67 14.40 9.73
CA SER A 79 -5.18 15.59 10.40
C SER A 79 -5.28 15.38 11.91
N HIS A 80 -4.14 15.26 12.59
CA HIS A 80 -4.11 15.39 14.05
C HIS A 80 -4.42 16.86 14.39
N GLY A 81 -5.58 17.09 15.01
CA GLY A 81 -5.96 18.42 15.50
C GLY A 81 -4.89 18.94 16.46
N GLY A 82 -4.36 20.13 16.17
CA GLY A 82 -3.26 20.74 16.91
C GLY A 82 -3.49 20.83 18.42
N PHE A 83 -2.36 20.78 19.14
CA PHE A 83 -2.20 20.89 20.59
C PHE A 83 -3.03 22.05 21.17
N GLY A 84 -4.06 21.76 21.99
CA GLY A 84 -4.73 22.83 22.74
C GLY A 84 -6.17 22.65 23.19
N SER A 85 -6.91 21.61 22.78
CA SER A 85 -8.25 21.41 23.34
C SER A 85 -8.57 19.93 23.48
N THR A 86 -8.78 19.53 24.72
CA THR A 86 -9.64 18.44 25.19
C THR A 86 -10.55 17.86 24.09
N VAL A 87 -10.33 16.57 23.80
CA VAL A 87 -11.15 15.73 22.90
C VAL A 87 -11.19 16.22 21.45
N ARG A 88 -10.21 15.84 20.63
CA ARG A 88 -10.32 16.00 19.18
C ARG A 88 -10.28 14.64 18.51
N GLU A 89 -11.46 14.17 18.11
CA GLU A 89 -11.61 13.21 17.02
C GLU A 89 -10.65 13.62 15.90
N GLY A 90 -9.71 12.75 15.56
CA GLY A 90 -8.91 12.95 14.35
C GLY A 90 -9.87 13.05 13.17
N ALA A 91 -9.84 14.16 12.44
CA ALA A 91 -10.67 14.29 11.25
C ALA A 91 -9.99 13.54 10.09
N ARG A 92 -10.65 12.50 9.59
CA ARG A 92 -10.27 11.78 8.37
C ARG A 92 -10.79 12.58 7.17
N THR A 93 -9.90 13.17 6.39
CA THR A 93 -10.28 13.95 5.20
C THR A 93 -10.01 13.15 3.94
N GLU A 94 -10.99 13.04 3.06
CA GLU A 94 -10.82 12.41 1.76
C GLU A 94 -9.97 13.31 0.84
N LEU A 95 -8.83 12.79 0.38
CA LEU A 95 -7.97 13.48 -0.58
C LEU A 95 -8.36 13.18 -2.02
N ARG A 96 -8.63 11.90 -2.33
CA ARG A 96 -8.89 11.45 -3.71
C ARG A 96 -9.58 10.10 -3.74
N ARG A 97 -10.29 9.84 -4.84
CA ARG A 97 -10.75 8.50 -5.22
C ARG A 97 -10.00 8.05 -6.47
N CYS A 98 -9.64 6.77 -6.50
CA CYS A 98 -8.96 6.13 -7.62
C CYS A 98 -9.68 4.81 -7.91
N GLY A 99 -9.86 4.48 -9.20
CA GLY A 99 -10.48 3.20 -9.58
C GLY A 99 -9.64 1.99 -9.13
N SER A 100 -8.31 2.13 -9.14
CA SER A 100 -7.39 1.13 -8.62
C SER A 100 -6.11 1.77 -8.09
N ALA A 101 -5.43 1.07 -7.18
CA ALA A 101 -4.11 1.45 -6.67
C ALA A 101 -3.27 0.21 -6.32
N MET A 102 -1.98 0.27 -6.65
CA MET A 102 -0.98 -0.70 -6.17
C MET A 102 -0.25 -0.10 -4.98
N VAL A 103 -0.29 -0.78 -3.84
CA VAL A 103 0.33 -0.35 -2.59
C VAL A 103 1.56 -1.21 -2.34
N ASN A 104 2.72 -0.57 -2.24
CA ASN A 104 3.95 -1.29 -1.94
C ASN A 104 4.00 -1.68 -0.47
N SER A 105 4.32 -2.95 -0.20
CA SER A 105 4.33 -3.53 1.15
C SER A 105 5.22 -2.81 2.14
N ARG A 106 6.30 -2.18 1.66
CA ARG A 106 7.27 -1.45 2.51
C ARG A 106 6.69 -0.20 3.16
N TYR A 107 5.59 0.33 2.61
CA TYR A 107 4.92 1.49 3.17
C TYR A 107 3.68 1.12 3.97
N ILE A 108 3.35 -0.16 4.09
CA ILE A 108 2.19 -0.60 4.87
C ILE A 108 2.63 -0.74 6.32
N GLU A 109 2.00 0.03 7.20
CA GLU A 109 2.22 -0.09 8.63
C GLU A 109 1.20 -1.06 9.25
N VAL A 110 -0.07 -0.86 8.90
CA VAL A 110 -1.18 -1.67 9.41
C VAL A 110 -2.18 -1.90 8.28
N ILE A 111 -2.75 -3.11 8.23
CA ILE A 111 -3.90 -3.44 7.40
C ILE A 111 -4.99 -4.06 8.26
N THR A 112 -6.20 -3.53 8.13
CA THR A 112 -7.39 -4.03 8.84
C THR A 112 -8.53 -4.26 7.86
N PRO A 113 -9.40 -5.26 8.09
CA PRO A 113 -10.68 -5.32 7.39
C PRO A 113 -11.50 -4.05 7.72
N ALA A 114 -12.19 -3.51 6.72
CA ALA A 114 -13.11 -2.37 6.87
C ALA A 114 -14.47 -2.81 7.43
#